data_AF-A0A7C5CY82-F1
#
_entry.id   AF-A0A7C5CY82-F1
#
_cell.length_a   1.000
_cell.length_b   1.000
_cell.length_c   1.000
_cell.angle_alpha   90.00
_cell.angle_beta   90.00
_cell.angle_gamma   90.00
#
_symmetry.space_group_name_H-M   'P 1'
#
loop_
_entity.id
_entity.type
_entity.pdbx_description
1 polymer ?
#
loop_
_entity_poly.entity_id
_entity_poly.type
_entity_poly.pdbx_seq_one_letter_code
_entity_poly.pdbx_strand_id
1 'polypeptide(L)'
;MDQKEDYKSMQDYQYIKEFFLDLKQSSFYLSYQEELYLEYLLKKKIQKEIILKGIEKYMYRLPIFKRRKAFLFMCDEDINSSITEFIKKMWIDSDAYWYISRFDLIVKRLKQAGLDKKYNINLSKINYPTTEEEAMSSVEKIKNIIFENIYDTLPQETKDLIHQKYEHFKNHKELYEKMIVDHVLYAFGLEWIDLFRIVG
;
A
#
# COMPACT_ATOMS: atom_id res chain seq x y z
N MET A 1 -4.65 -16.01 -15.43
CA MET A 1 -5.06 -15.20 -14.28
C MET A 1 -6.30 -15.83 -13.69
N ASP A 2 -6.25 -16.16 -12.40
CA ASP A 2 -7.20 -17.04 -11.72
C ASP A 2 -8.55 -16.34 -11.49
N GLN A 3 -9.62 -16.87 -12.09
CA GLN A 3 -11.00 -16.43 -11.86
C GLN A 3 -11.41 -16.42 -10.37
N LYS A 4 -10.70 -17.16 -9.51
CA LYS A 4 -10.88 -17.17 -8.06
C LYS A 4 -10.32 -15.93 -7.35
N GLU A 5 -9.19 -15.37 -7.82
CA GLU A 5 -8.64 -14.13 -7.24
C GLU A 5 -9.56 -12.94 -7.55
N ASP A 6 -10.07 -12.86 -8.79
CA ASP A 6 -10.99 -11.80 -9.21
C ASP A 6 -12.32 -11.85 -8.45
N TYR A 7 -12.88 -13.05 -8.22
CA TYR A 7 -14.11 -13.21 -7.47
C TYR A 7 -13.96 -12.85 -5.98
N LYS A 8 -12.84 -13.26 -5.35
CA LYS A 8 -12.53 -12.89 -3.97
C LYS A 8 -12.33 -11.38 -3.82
N SER A 9 -11.62 -10.76 -4.76
CA SER A 9 -11.43 -9.30 -4.81
C SER A 9 -12.78 -8.56 -4.90
N MET A 10 -13.72 -9.06 -5.71
CA MET A 10 -15.06 -8.47 -5.83
C MET A 10 -15.89 -8.60 -4.54
N GLN A 11 -15.81 -9.74 -3.86
CA GLN A 11 -16.48 -9.93 -2.57
C GLN A 11 -15.88 -9.04 -1.47
N ASP A 12 -14.55 -8.96 -1.41
CA ASP A 12 -13.85 -8.11 -0.44
C ASP A 12 -14.15 -6.62 -0.70
N TYR A 13 -14.21 -6.21 -1.97
CA TYR A 13 -14.65 -4.87 -2.38
C TYR A 13 -16.03 -4.54 -1.84
N GLN A 14 -17.02 -5.40 -2.12
CA GLN A 14 -18.41 -5.15 -1.72
C GLN A 14 -18.55 -5.12 -0.20
N TYR A 15 -17.86 -6.01 0.50
CA TYR A 15 -17.92 -6.08 1.97
C TYR A 15 -17.33 -4.82 2.63
N ILE A 16 -16.15 -4.36 2.19
CA ILE A 16 -15.51 -3.16 2.75
C ILE A 16 -16.35 -1.92 2.43
N LYS A 17 -16.90 -1.84 1.21
CA LYS A 17 -17.82 -0.78 0.79
C LYS A 17 -19.04 -0.69 1.71
N GLU A 18 -19.76 -1.80 1.89
CA GLU A 18 -20.96 -1.85 2.73
C GLU A 18 -20.64 -1.47 4.18
N PHE A 19 -19.56 -2.02 4.74
CA PHE A 19 -19.13 -1.71 6.10
C PHE A 19 -18.83 -0.23 6.31
N PHE A 20 -18.08 0.40 5.39
CA PHE A 20 -17.78 1.82 5.48
C PHE A 20 -19.05 2.70 5.38
N LEU A 21 -19.97 2.36 4.47
CA LEU A 21 -21.21 3.10 4.28
C LEU A 21 -22.15 3.00 5.50
N ASP A 22 -22.19 1.84 6.14
CA ASP A 22 -22.93 1.63 7.38
C ASP A 22 -22.37 2.50 8.53
N LEU A 23 -21.05 2.48 8.73
CA LEU A 23 -20.39 3.35 9.72
C LEU A 23 -20.57 4.85 9.43
N LYS A 24 -20.62 5.22 8.15
CA LYS A 24 -20.90 6.58 7.69
C LYS A 24 -22.38 6.98 7.91
N GLN A 25 -23.26 6.01 8.19
CA GLN A 25 -24.72 6.18 8.23
C GLN A 25 -25.26 6.82 6.96
N SER A 26 -24.77 6.34 5.82
CA SER A 26 -25.06 6.89 4.50
C SER A 26 -25.71 5.83 3.64
N SER A 27 -26.87 6.14 3.08
CA SER A 27 -27.50 5.33 2.02
C SER A 27 -26.89 5.58 0.63
N PHE A 28 -25.93 6.51 0.53
CA PHE A 28 -25.28 6.86 -0.73
C PHE A 28 -24.15 5.89 -1.10
N TYR A 29 -23.86 5.82 -2.40
CA TYR A 29 -22.70 5.13 -2.97
C TYR A 29 -21.37 5.79 -2.55
N LEU A 30 -20.27 5.05 -2.69
CA LEU A 30 -18.93 5.65 -2.66
C LEU A 30 -18.79 6.64 -3.82
N SER A 31 -18.15 7.77 -3.57
CA SER A 31 -17.71 8.65 -4.66
C SER A 31 -16.61 7.98 -5.48
N TYR A 32 -16.40 8.41 -6.73
CA TYR A 32 -15.36 7.86 -7.61
C TYR A 32 -13.97 7.79 -6.95
N GLN A 33 -13.60 8.83 -6.20
CA GLN A 33 -12.33 8.86 -5.44
C GLN A 33 -12.28 7.81 -4.31
N GLU A 34 -13.40 7.52 -3.65
CA GLU A 34 -13.46 6.48 -2.61
C GLU A 34 -13.40 5.07 -3.23
N GLU A 35 -14.04 4.87 -4.39
CA GLU A 35 -13.93 3.62 -5.16
C GLU A 35 -12.49 3.39 -5.63
N LEU A 36 -11.87 4.42 -6.21
CA LEU A 36 -10.47 4.37 -6.65
C LEU A 36 -9.50 4.09 -5.49
N TYR A 37 -9.76 4.67 -4.32
CA TYR A 37 -8.95 4.38 -3.13
C TYR A 37 -9.17 2.95 -2.61
N LEU A 38 -10.41 2.45 -2.63
CA LEU A 38 -10.70 1.06 -2.24
C LEU A 38 -10.02 0.06 -3.18
N GLU A 39 -10.07 0.28 -4.49
CA GLU A 39 -9.32 -0.52 -5.46
C GLU A 39 -7.82 -0.52 -5.17
N TYR A 40 -7.26 0.65 -4.85
CA TYR A 40 -5.86 0.79 -4.45
C TYR A 40 -5.53 -0.03 -3.19
N LEU A 41 -6.41 -0.05 -2.18
CA LEU A 41 -6.22 -0.88 -0.98
C LEU A 41 -6.23 -2.37 -1.31
N LEU A 42 -7.18 -2.83 -2.13
CA LEU A 42 -7.31 -4.25 -2.49
C LEU A 42 -6.12 -4.77 -3.29
N LYS A 43 -5.45 -3.92 -4.08
CA LYS A 43 -4.20 -4.26 -4.78
C LYS A 43 -3.06 -4.64 -3.85
N LYS A 44 -3.11 -4.25 -2.57
CA LYS A 44 -2.12 -4.65 -1.56
C LYS A 44 -2.28 -6.12 -1.13
N LYS A 45 -3.37 -6.79 -1.55
CA LYS A 45 -3.69 -8.20 -1.21
C LYS A 45 -3.70 -8.46 0.30
N ILE A 46 -4.16 -7.49 1.08
CA ILE A 46 -4.29 -7.57 2.53
C ILE A 46 -5.67 -8.14 2.89
N GLN A 47 -5.74 -8.90 3.99
CA GLN A 47 -7.00 -9.41 4.51
C GLN A 47 -7.97 -8.25 4.80
N LYS A 48 -9.21 -8.36 4.29
CA LYS A 48 -10.23 -7.31 4.44
C LYS A 48 -10.44 -6.94 5.91
N GLU A 49 -10.39 -7.91 6.82
CA GLU A 49 -10.61 -7.73 8.25
C GLU A 49 -9.65 -6.68 8.85
N ILE A 50 -8.43 -6.62 8.35
CA ILE A 50 -7.42 -5.63 8.78
C ILE A 50 -7.75 -4.24 8.24
N ILE A 51 -8.28 -4.16 7.01
CA ILE A 51 -8.78 -2.91 6.43
C ILE A 51 -9.98 -2.39 7.25
N LEU A 52 -10.94 -3.27 7.58
CA LEU A 52 -12.11 -2.93 8.40
C LEU A 52 -11.70 -2.39 9.77
N LYS A 53 -10.72 -3.02 10.43
CA LYS A 53 -10.18 -2.55 11.72
C LYS A 53 -9.64 -1.12 11.62
N GLY A 54 -8.92 -0.79 10.55
CA GLY A 54 -8.42 0.56 10.31
C GLY A 54 -9.54 1.58 10.08
N ILE A 55 -10.54 1.21 9.27
CA ILE A 55 -11.74 2.04 9.05
C ILE A 55 -12.47 2.30 10.37
N GLU A 56 -12.67 1.26 11.18
CA GLU A 56 -13.34 1.34 12.46
C GLU A 56 -12.60 2.27 13.44
N LYS A 57 -11.27 2.13 13.56
CA LYS A 57 -10.41 3.01 14.37
C LYS A 57 -10.62 4.48 13.99
N TYR A 58 -10.60 4.82 12.70
CA TYR A 58 -10.82 6.19 12.26
C TYR A 58 -12.24 6.67 12.58
N MET A 59 -13.25 5.91 12.16
CA MET A 59 -14.65 6.32 12.22
C MET A 59 -15.16 6.47 13.66
N TYR A 60 -14.70 5.65 14.60
CA TYR A 60 -15.10 5.75 16.00
C TYR A 60 -14.45 6.91 16.76
N ARG A 61 -13.30 7.42 16.30
CA ARG A 61 -12.74 8.68 16.81
C ARG A 61 -13.57 9.90 16.41
N LEU A 62 -14.35 9.79 15.33
CA LEU A 62 -15.23 10.86 14.88
C LEU A 62 -16.58 10.83 15.63
N PRO A 63 -17.09 12.01 16.07
CA PRO A 63 -18.49 12.16 16.43
C PRO A 63 -19.41 11.72 15.29
N ILE A 64 -20.57 11.14 15.61
CA ILE A 64 -21.52 10.55 14.64
C ILE A 64 -21.84 11.53 13.49
N PHE A 65 -22.10 12.81 13.79
CA PHE A 65 -22.43 13.81 12.78
C PHE A 65 -21.27 14.14 11.82
N LYS A 66 -20.02 13.90 12.22
CA LYS A 66 -18.84 14.06 11.36
C LYS A 66 -18.58 12.83 10.48
N ARG A 67 -18.98 11.63 10.93
CA ARG A 67 -18.82 10.37 10.16
C ARG A 67 -19.42 10.46 8.77
N ARG A 68 -20.61 11.06 8.64
CA ARG A 68 -21.32 11.29 7.36
C ARG A 68 -20.49 12.05 6.31
N LYS A 69 -19.52 12.85 6.74
CA LYS A 69 -18.65 13.64 5.86
C LYS A 69 -17.26 13.03 5.68
N ALA A 70 -16.96 11.93 6.37
CA ALA A 70 -15.70 11.23 6.20
C ALA A 70 -15.64 10.59 4.81
N PHE A 71 -14.47 10.64 4.19
CA PHE A 71 -14.18 9.88 2.99
C PHE A 71 -13.31 8.68 3.35
N LEU A 72 -13.45 7.58 2.63
CA LEU A 72 -12.72 6.34 2.92
C LEU A 72 -11.19 6.55 2.95
N PHE A 73 -10.64 7.36 2.05
CA PHE A 73 -9.21 7.67 2.00
C PHE A 73 -8.68 8.43 3.22
N MET A 74 -9.55 9.07 4.01
CA MET A 74 -9.14 9.71 5.27
C MET A 74 -8.77 8.67 6.34
N CYS A 75 -9.15 7.41 6.14
CA CYS A 75 -8.79 6.30 7.03
C CYS A 75 -7.39 5.71 6.71
N ASP A 76 -6.64 6.24 5.71
CA ASP A 76 -5.38 5.63 5.25
C ASP A 76 -4.35 5.42 6.36
N GLU A 77 -4.19 6.38 7.25
CA GLU A 77 -3.24 6.27 8.37
C GLU A 77 -3.63 5.12 9.32
N ASP A 78 -4.89 5.05 9.75
CA ASP A 78 -5.38 3.99 10.64
C ASP A 78 -5.35 2.60 9.96
N ILE A 79 -5.66 2.54 8.67
CA ILE A 79 -5.57 1.32 7.87
C ILE A 79 -4.12 0.85 7.79
N ASN A 80 -3.18 1.72 7.40
CA ASN A 80 -1.76 1.37 7.33
C ASN A 80 -1.21 0.98 8.73
N SER A 81 -1.62 1.67 9.80
CA SER A 81 -1.30 1.29 11.17
C SER A 81 -1.79 -0.11 11.51
N SER A 82 -3.05 -0.45 11.18
CA SER A 82 -3.59 -1.79 11.40
C SER A 82 -2.90 -2.87 10.58
N ILE A 83 -2.46 -2.55 9.37
CA ILE A 83 -1.64 -3.45 8.52
C ILE A 83 -0.29 -3.72 9.18
N THR A 84 0.40 -2.67 9.58
CA THR A 84 1.70 -2.75 10.26
C THR A 84 1.59 -3.57 11.54
N GLU A 85 0.59 -3.30 12.40
CA GLU A 85 0.32 -4.08 13.62
C GLU A 85 0.11 -5.57 13.30
N PHE A 86 -0.70 -5.87 12.29
CA PHE A 86 -1.02 -7.24 11.90
C PHE A 86 0.22 -8.01 11.45
N ILE A 87 1.03 -7.41 10.59
CA ILE A 87 2.25 -8.03 10.08
C ILE A 87 3.26 -8.19 11.20
N LYS A 88 3.48 -7.17 12.02
CA LYS A 88 4.33 -7.29 13.21
C LYS A 88 3.90 -8.47 14.07
N LYS A 89 2.60 -8.62 14.35
CA LYS A 89 2.11 -9.74 15.16
C LYS A 89 2.39 -11.10 14.49
N MET A 90 2.07 -11.23 13.20
CA MET A 90 2.34 -12.48 12.45
C MET A 90 3.81 -12.91 12.52
N TRP A 91 4.72 -11.95 12.49
CA TRP A 91 6.16 -12.23 12.42
C TRP A 91 6.86 -12.24 13.77
N ILE A 92 6.49 -11.41 14.73
CA ILE A 92 7.03 -11.42 16.10
C ILE A 92 6.76 -12.76 16.76
N ASP A 93 5.61 -13.37 16.49
CA ASP A 93 5.29 -14.72 16.96
C ASP A 93 6.27 -15.78 16.38
N SER A 94 7.06 -15.44 15.35
CA SER A 94 8.07 -16.29 14.72
C SER A 94 9.53 -15.88 14.98
N ASP A 95 9.84 -14.58 15.05
CA ASP A 95 11.20 -14.03 15.18
C ASP A 95 11.15 -12.57 15.71
N ALA A 96 11.89 -12.29 16.79
CA ALA A 96 12.03 -10.95 17.34
C ALA A 96 12.70 -9.95 16.38
N TYR A 97 13.49 -10.45 15.41
CA TYR A 97 14.20 -9.66 14.40
C TYR A 97 13.61 -9.82 12.99
N TRP A 98 12.31 -10.10 12.89
CA TRP A 98 11.63 -10.37 11.62
C TRP A 98 11.92 -9.37 10.48
N TYR A 99 12.11 -8.08 10.81
CA TYR A 99 12.40 -7.04 9.83
C TYR A 99 13.73 -7.26 9.10
N ILE A 100 14.71 -7.88 9.76
CA ILE A 100 15.99 -8.27 9.16
C ILE A 100 15.75 -9.37 8.13
N SER A 101 15.09 -10.44 8.53
CA SER A 101 14.75 -11.57 7.64
C SER A 101 13.95 -11.12 6.41
N ARG A 102 13.07 -10.12 6.58
CA ARG A 102 12.31 -9.50 5.49
C ARG A 102 13.18 -8.65 4.57
N PHE A 103 14.03 -7.80 5.13
CA PHE A 103 14.98 -7.02 4.36
C PHE A 103 15.89 -7.92 3.51
N ASP A 104 16.43 -8.98 4.10
CA ASP A 104 17.27 -9.96 3.40
C ASP A 104 16.53 -10.67 2.28
N LEU A 105 15.27 -11.05 2.49
CA LEU A 105 14.44 -11.64 1.44
C LEU A 105 14.25 -10.68 0.26
N ILE A 106 14.00 -9.39 0.53
CA ILE A 106 13.85 -8.37 -0.50
C ILE A 106 15.17 -8.23 -1.28
N VAL A 107 16.29 -8.05 -0.58
CA VAL A 107 17.63 -7.92 -1.20
C VAL A 107 17.99 -9.15 -2.03
N LYS A 108 17.70 -10.35 -1.53
CA LYS A 108 17.92 -11.62 -2.25
C LYS A 108 17.09 -11.66 -3.53
N ARG A 109 15.79 -11.33 -3.46
CA ARG A 109 14.91 -11.32 -4.63
C ARG A 109 15.34 -10.27 -5.67
N LEU A 110 15.78 -9.10 -5.24
CA LEU A 110 16.34 -8.07 -6.13
C LEU A 110 17.53 -8.61 -6.93
N LYS A 111 18.48 -9.25 -6.25
CA LYS A 111 19.66 -9.86 -6.90
C LYS A 111 19.27 -11.01 -7.84
N GLN A 112 18.35 -11.88 -7.40
CA GLN A 112 17.90 -13.02 -8.20
C GLN A 112 17.19 -12.59 -9.48
N ALA A 113 16.38 -11.52 -9.41
CA ALA A 113 15.71 -10.94 -10.57
C ALA A 113 16.61 -10.00 -11.39
N GLY A 114 17.87 -9.80 -11.00
CA GLY A 114 18.81 -8.88 -11.65
C GLY A 114 18.40 -7.40 -11.59
N LEU A 115 17.49 -7.04 -10.68
CA LEU A 115 16.94 -5.69 -10.56
C LEU A 115 17.93 -4.71 -9.95
N ASP A 116 18.84 -5.22 -9.10
CA ASP A 116 19.96 -4.46 -8.56
C ASP A 116 20.84 -3.89 -9.68
N LYS A 117 21.15 -4.71 -10.69
CA LYS A 117 21.91 -4.27 -11.87
C LYS A 117 21.07 -3.40 -12.79
N LYS A 118 19.83 -3.81 -13.08
CA LYS A 118 18.91 -3.11 -13.99
C LYS A 118 18.68 -1.66 -13.57
N TYR A 119 18.52 -1.40 -12.28
CA TYR A 119 18.24 -0.07 -11.73
C TYR A 119 19.46 0.55 -11.03
N ASN A 120 20.67 0.02 -11.27
CA ASN A 120 21.93 0.53 -10.72
C ASN A 120 21.93 0.74 -9.19
N ILE A 121 21.30 -0.20 -8.47
CA ILE A 121 21.17 -0.15 -7.01
C ILE A 121 22.47 -0.64 -6.40
N ASN A 122 23.22 0.27 -5.78
CA ASN A 122 24.43 -0.10 -5.06
C ASN A 122 24.08 -0.67 -3.68
N LEU A 123 23.75 -1.96 -3.64
CA LEU A 123 23.36 -2.66 -2.41
C LEU A 123 24.46 -2.68 -1.34
N SER A 124 25.74 -2.50 -1.69
CA SER A 124 26.81 -2.42 -0.68
C SER A 124 26.88 -1.05 0.03
N LYS A 125 26.24 -0.02 -0.53
CA LYS A 125 26.06 1.29 0.12
C LYS A 125 24.80 1.38 0.96
N ILE A 126 23.95 0.36 0.92
CA ILE A 126 22.76 0.29 1.76
C ILE A 126 23.17 -0.33 3.08
N ASN A 127 23.12 0.48 4.14
CA ASN A 127 23.46 0.01 5.49
C ASN A 127 22.56 -1.16 5.86
N TYR A 128 23.17 -2.21 6.39
CA TYR A 128 22.42 -3.32 6.95
C TYR A 128 21.64 -2.84 8.18
N PRO A 129 20.31 -3.04 8.22
CA PRO A 129 19.50 -2.47 9.27
C PRO A 129 19.68 -3.21 10.60
N THR A 130 19.72 -2.46 11.70
CA THR A 130 19.77 -2.95 13.07
C THR A 130 18.48 -2.67 13.84
N THR A 131 17.59 -1.85 13.27
CA THR A 131 16.25 -1.56 13.80
C THR A 131 15.18 -1.69 12.70
N GLU A 132 13.92 -1.75 13.12
CA GLU A 132 12.79 -1.77 12.19
C GLU A 132 12.73 -0.49 11.36
N GLU A 133 12.97 0.67 11.98
CA GLU A 133 12.97 1.96 11.31
C GLU A 133 14.08 2.06 10.25
N GLU A 134 15.26 1.50 10.56
CA GLU A 134 16.37 1.42 9.61
C GLU A 134 16.04 0.49 8.43
N ALA A 135 15.39 -0.64 8.69
CA ALA A 135 14.95 -1.56 7.64
C ALA A 135 13.91 -0.90 6.73
N MET A 136 12.91 -0.24 7.32
CA MET A 136 11.89 0.50 6.58
C MET A 136 12.53 1.61 5.73
N SER A 137 13.43 2.41 6.31
CA SER A 137 14.14 3.48 5.57
C SER A 137 14.97 2.92 4.42
N SER A 138 15.63 1.78 4.62
CA SER A 138 16.47 1.16 3.59
C SER A 138 15.64 0.58 2.46
N VAL A 139 14.53 -0.10 2.76
CA VAL A 139 13.58 -0.59 1.75
C VAL A 139 12.95 0.57 0.98
N GLU A 140 12.57 1.65 1.66
CA GLU A 140 11.98 2.82 1.01
C GLU A 140 12.96 3.52 0.06
N LYS A 141 14.25 3.63 0.45
CA LYS A 141 15.31 4.12 -0.43
C LYS A 141 15.45 3.27 -1.69
N ILE A 142 15.46 1.94 -1.54
CA ILE A 142 15.51 1.00 -2.68
C ILE A 142 14.29 1.22 -3.59
N LYS A 143 13.10 1.27 -2.98
CA LYS A 143 11.82 1.47 -3.66
C LYS A 143 11.83 2.75 -4.49
N ASN A 144 12.32 3.85 -3.92
CA ASN A 144 12.40 5.15 -4.59
C ASN A 144 13.40 5.17 -5.75
N ILE A 145 14.59 4.58 -5.58
CA ILE A 145 15.57 4.47 -6.69
C ILE A 145 14.94 3.71 -7.87
N ILE A 146 14.26 2.60 -7.60
CA ILE A 146 13.60 1.79 -8.64
C ILE A 146 12.46 2.59 -9.29
N PHE A 147 11.63 3.24 -8.47
CA PHE A 147 10.54 4.07 -8.96
C PHE A 147 11.05 5.17 -9.88
N GLU A 148 12.07 5.95 -9.47
CA GLU A 148 12.64 7.04 -10.27
C GLU A 148 13.17 6.53 -11.61
N ASN A 149 13.93 5.43 -11.62
CA ASN A 149 14.44 4.85 -12.87
C ASN A 149 13.31 4.41 -13.81
N ILE A 150 12.23 3.81 -13.27
CA ILE A 150 11.08 3.45 -14.10
C ILE A 150 10.37 4.70 -14.59
N TYR A 151 10.09 5.63 -13.68
CA TYR A 151 9.33 6.84 -13.94
C TYR A 151 9.99 7.70 -15.01
N ASP A 152 11.31 7.88 -14.96
CA ASP A 152 12.06 8.66 -15.94
C ASP A 152 11.98 8.08 -17.36
N THR A 153 11.81 6.76 -17.49
CA THR A 153 11.66 6.09 -18.78
C THR A 153 10.25 6.13 -19.35
N LEU A 154 9.24 6.50 -18.55
CA LEU A 154 7.86 6.57 -19.01
C LEU A 154 7.64 7.76 -19.97
N PRO A 155 6.87 7.57 -21.06
CA PRO A 155 6.41 8.67 -21.89
C PRO A 155 5.64 9.71 -21.08
N GLN A 156 5.72 10.99 -21.47
CA GLN A 156 5.02 12.07 -20.79
C GLN A 156 3.50 11.82 -20.74
N GLU A 157 2.92 11.30 -21.82
CA GLU A 157 1.50 10.92 -21.86
C GLU A 157 1.13 9.90 -20.77
N THR A 158 1.97 8.90 -20.52
CA THR A 158 1.73 7.93 -19.44
C THR A 158 1.80 8.59 -18.07
N LYS A 159 2.77 9.50 -17.86
CA LYS A 159 2.88 10.26 -16.60
C LYS A 159 1.63 11.11 -16.38
N ASP A 160 1.17 11.80 -17.41
CA ASP A 160 -0.02 12.65 -17.36
C ASP A 160 -1.27 11.83 -17.02
N LEU A 161 -1.44 10.64 -17.63
CA LEU A 161 -2.55 9.73 -17.31
C LEU A 161 -2.53 9.25 -15.86
N ILE A 162 -1.34 8.94 -15.31
CA ILE A 162 -1.20 8.57 -13.89
C ILE A 162 -1.58 9.75 -12.99
N HIS A 163 -1.08 10.95 -13.30
CA HIS A 163 -1.40 12.14 -12.52
C HIS A 163 -2.88 12.52 -12.58
N GLN A 164 -3.52 12.40 -13.75
CA GLN A 164 -4.95 12.61 -13.94
C GLN A 164 -5.77 11.60 -13.14
N LYS A 165 -5.40 10.32 -13.20
CA LYS A 165 -6.09 9.25 -12.46
C LYS A 165 -6.18 9.55 -10.96
N TYR A 166 -5.10 10.08 -10.37
CA TYR A 166 -5.04 10.35 -8.93
C TYR A 166 -5.27 11.82 -8.55
N GLU A 167 -5.70 12.67 -9.49
CA GLU A 167 -5.78 14.12 -9.30
C GLU A 167 -6.61 14.55 -8.07
N HIS A 168 -7.68 13.81 -7.76
CA HIS A 168 -8.53 14.07 -6.60
C HIS A 168 -7.79 14.01 -5.25
N PHE A 169 -6.64 13.34 -5.18
CA PHE A 169 -5.85 13.22 -3.96
C PHE A 169 -4.74 14.28 -3.84
N LYS A 170 -4.59 15.22 -4.79
CA LYS A 170 -3.50 16.24 -4.76
C LYS A 170 -3.44 17.06 -3.46
N ASN A 171 -4.57 17.26 -2.78
CA ASN A 171 -4.65 17.94 -1.48
C ASN A 171 -4.19 17.07 -0.29
N HIS A 172 -3.97 15.78 -0.52
CA HIS A 172 -3.43 14.78 0.41
C HIS A 172 -2.08 14.30 -0.10
N LYS A 173 -1.07 15.19 -0.05
CA LYS A 173 0.23 15.02 -0.72
C LYS A 173 0.88 13.65 -0.49
N GLU A 174 0.97 13.19 0.76
CA GLU A 174 1.59 11.91 1.10
C GLU A 174 0.85 10.72 0.46
N LEU A 175 -0.49 10.70 0.54
CA LEU A 175 -1.30 9.66 -0.10
C LEU A 175 -1.18 9.72 -1.62
N TYR A 176 -1.20 10.91 -2.21
CA TYR A 176 -1.07 11.11 -3.65
C TYR A 176 0.26 10.56 -4.19
N GLU A 177 1.38 10.95 -3.58
CA GLU A 177 2.71 10.48 -3.94
C GLU A 177 2.81 8.96 -3.77
N LYS A 178 2.31 8.42 -2.66
CA LYS A 178 2.27 6.99 -2.40
C LYS A 178 1.46 6.22 -3.46
N MET A 179 0.27 6.71 -3.84
CA MET A 179 -0.56 6.07 -4.86
C MET A 179 0.09 6.07 -6.24
N ILE A 180 0.84 7.14 -6.60
CA ILE A 180 1.61 7.19 -7.84
C ILE A 180 2.73 6.16 -7.82
N VAL A 181 3.54 6.14 -6.76
CA VAL A 181 4.65 5.18 -6.62
C VAL A 181 4.12 3.75 -6.68
N ASP A 182 3.10 3.43 -5.90
CA ASP A 182 2.52 2.09 -5.86
C ASP A 182 1.86 1.71 -7.19
N HIS A 183 1.23 2.65 -7.91
CA HIS A 183 0.69 2.38 -9.25
C HIS A 183 1.80 1.96 -10.22
N VAL A 184 2.88 2.74 -10.27
CA VAL A 184 4.00 2.48 -11.17
C VAL A 184 4.65 1.14 -10.82
N LEU A 185 4.95 0.89 -9.56
CA LEU A 185 5.57 -0.37 -9.15
C LEU A 185 4.66 -1.58 -9.39
N TYR A 186 3.35 -1.45 -9.16
CA TYR A 186 2.37 -2.50 -9.44
C TYR A 186 2.30 -2.83 -10.94
N ALA A 187 2.33 -1.82 -11.82
CA ALA A 187 2.32 -2.04 -13.27
C ALA A 187 3.56 -2.83 -13.76
N PHE A 188 4.65 -2.82 -13.00
CA PHE A 188 5.89 -3.53 -13.30
C PHE A 188 6.11 -4.80 -12.44
N GLY A 189 5.15 -5.20 -11.60
CA GLY A 189 5.27 -6.39 -10.74
C GLY A 189 6.31 -6.25 -9.62
N LEU A 190 6.54 -5.03 -9.14
CA LEU A 190 7.56 -4.68 -8.12
C LEU A 190 6.95 -4.25 -6.79
N GLU A 191 5.66 -4.50 -6.62
CA GLU A 191 4.90 -4.11 -5.45
C GLU A 191 5.29 -4.89 -4.18
N TRP A 192 6.07 -5.97 -4.33
CA TRP A 192 6.67 -6.78 -3.26
C TRP A 192 7.86 -6.10 -2.55
N ILE A 193 8.37 -4.99 -3.08
CA ILE A 193 9.43 -4.18 -2.47
C ILE A 193 8.82 -3.29 -1.38
N ASP A 194 8.34 -3.94 -0.32
CA ASP A 194 7.72 -3.32 0.83
C ASP A 194 7.92 -4.23 2.05
N LEU A 195 8.42 -3.64 3.13
CA LEU A 195 8.70 -4.36 4.38
C LEU A 195 7.41 -4.96 4.97
N PHE A 196 6.30 -4.22 4.86
CA PHE A 196 4.98 -4.55 5.40
C PHE A 196 4.03 -5.11 4.35
N ARG A 197 4.57 -5.85 3.37
CA ARG A 197 3.73 -6.60 2.45
C ARG A 197 3.71 -8.08 2.77
N ILE A 198 2.52 -8.65 2.83
CA ILE A 198 2.35 -10.10 2.90
C ILE A 198 2.80 -10.66 1.55
N VAL A 199 3.92 -11.37 1.58
CA VAL A 199 4.42 -12.09 0.40
C VAL A 199 3.77 -13.47 0.45
N GLY A 200 2.81 -13.68 -0.44
CA GLY A 200 2.29 -15.02 -0.78
C GLY A 200 3.25 -15.78 -1.67
#